data_AF-A0A0F3QHA4-F1
#
_entry.id   AF-A0A0F3QHA4-F1
#
_cell.length_a   1.000
_cell.length_b   1.000
_cell.length_c   1.000
_cell.angle_alpha   90.00
_cell.angle_beta   90.00
_cell.angle_gamma   90.00
#
_symmetry.space_group_name_H-M   'P 1'
#
loop_
_entity.id
_entity.type
_entity.pdbx_description
1 polymer ?
#
loop_
_entity_poly.entity_id
_entity_poly.type
_entity_poly.pdbx_seq_one_letter_code
_entity_poly.pdbx_strand_id
1 'polypeptide(L)'
;MLHLKYSAAHIISAAKGVALGGGCEILLHSSHIVANADLNAGLVELGIGLVPGWGGITEMFVRSKGDKAKLIRNIKNILEQNKSSSADYFKADYSIENISINMNKHYILDEALALKLPKKIVPTPSKIILPKINLAQEIDTSKYDDLQNKVLSEFQNILDKHNETNEEELMEYERKIFLELAKDPKTIEKLKAII
;
A
#
# COMPACT_ATOMS: atom_id res chain seq x y z
N MET A 1 11.99 -3.01 2.78
CA MET A 1 11.05 -3.51 1.75
C MET A 1 11.53 -3.30 0.32
N LEU A 2 12.17 -2.19 -0.04
CA LEU A 2 12.75 -1.98 -1.39
C LEU A 2 13.66 -3.13 -1.85
N HIS A 3 14.40 -3.79 -0.93
CA HIS A 3 15.18 -4.99 -1.26
C HIS A 3 14.34 -6.14 -1.86
N LEU A 4 13.07 -6.30 -1.49
CA LEU A 4 12.20 -7.30 -2.13
C LEU A 4 11.86 -6.89 -3.57
N LYS A 5 11.44 -5.64 -3.75
CA LYS A 5 11.09 -5.08 -5.06
C LYS A 5 12.26 -5.15 -6.04
N TYR A 6 13.43 -4.68 -5.61
CA TYR A 6 14.65 -4.59 -6.40
C TYR A 6 15.55 -5.84 -6.34
N SER A 7 15.09 -6.93 -5.71
CA SER A 7 15.81 -8.21 -5.74
C SER A 7 16.08 -8.64 -7.18
N ALA A 8 17.28 -9.18 -7.45
CA ALA A 8 17.61 -9.78 -8.74
C ALA A 8 16.78 -11.04 -9.04
N ALA A 9 16.24 -11.68 -7.99
CA ALA A 9 15.31 -12.80 -8.10
C ALA A 9 13.85 -12.31 -8.09
N HIS A 10 12.96 -13.08 -8.73
CA HIS A 10 11.53 -12.90 -8.56
C HIS A 10 11.12 -13.21 -7.13
N ILE A 11 10.43 -12.27 -6.50
CA ILE A 11 9.77 -12.48 -5.21
C ILE A 11 8.31 -12.78 -5.51
N ILE A 12 7.87 -13.99 -5.17
CA ILE A 12 6.49 -14.44 -5.43
C ILE A 12 5.80 -14.60 -4.08
N SER A 13 4.71 -13.88 -3.88
CA SER A 13 3.84 -14.06 -2.71
C SER A 13 2.75 -15.09 -3.00
N ALA A 14 2.74 -16.17 -2.22
CA ALA A 14 1.66 -17.17 -2.22
C ALA A 14 0.63 -16.78 -1.14
N ALA A 15 -0.41 -16.05 -1.53
CA ALA A 15 -1.33 -15.36 -0.62
C ALA A 15 -2.66 -16.11 -0.48
N LYS A 16 -3.13 -16.33 0.75
CA LYS A 16 -4.41 -16.99 1.05
C LYS A 16 -4.97 -16.47 2.36
N GLY A 17 -6.30 -16.37 2.47
CA GLY A 17 -6.94 -15.93 3.70
C GLY A 17 -6.74 -14.43 3.91
N VAL A 18 -5.99 -14.03 4.94
CA VAL A 18 -5.93 -12.63 5.37
C VAL A 18 -4.49 -12.09 5.31
N ALA A 19 -4.30 -10.95 4.63
CA ALA A 19 -3.03 -10.24 4.54
C ALA A 19 -3.25 -8.73 4.80
N LEU A 20 -3.26 -8.34 6.07
CA LEU A 20 -3.53 -6.96 6.50
C LEU A 20 -2.25 -6.25 6.95
N GLY A 21 -2.23 -4.93 6.77
CA GLY A 21 -1.13 -4.06 7.12
C GLY A 21 0.20 -4.50 6.52
N GLY A 22 1.22 -4.78 7.35
CA GLY A 22 2.52 -5.28 6.89
C GLY A 22 2.44 -6.53 6.00
N GLY A 23 1.44 -7.40 6.21
CA GLY A 23 1.18 -8.54 5.31
C GLY A 23 0.75 -8.08 3.91
N CYS A 24 -0.10 -7.06 3.81
CA CYS A 24 -0.46 -6.41 2.55
C CYS A 24 0.77 -5.73 1.92
N GLU A 25 1.60 -5.05 2.70
CA GLU A 25 2.81 -4.40 2.20
C GLU A 25 3.77 -5.40 1.53
N ILE A 26 3.90 -6.63 2.07
CA ILE A 26 4.68 -7.70 1.41
C ILE A 26 4.11 -8.04 0.02
N LEU A 27 2.79 -8.13 -0.10
CA LEU A 27 2.14 -8.35 -1.39
C LEU A 27 2.46 -7.20 -2.36
N LEU A 28 2.34 -5.95 -1.91
CA LEU A 28 2.58 -4.76 -2.72
C LEU A 28 4.01 -4.67 -3.27
N HIS A 29 5.00 -5.16 -2.53
CA HIS A 29 6.40 -5.17 -2.98
C HIS A 29 6.82 -6.44 -3.74
N SER A 30 5.94 -7.44 -3.85
CA SER A 30 6.25 -8.68 -4.57
C SER A 30 6.31 -8.47 -6.08
N SER A 31 7.15 -9.26 -6.75
CA SER A 31 7.26 -9.26 -8.22
C SER A 31 6.00 -9.84 -8.87
N HIS A 32 5.43 -10.86 -8.25
CA HIS A 32 4.17 -11.50 -8.63
C HIS A 32 3.43 -11.98 -7.37
N ILE A 33 2.10 -12.04 -7.44
CA ILE A 33 1.26 -12.62 -6.39
C ILE A 33 0.48 -13.80 -6.99
N VAL A 34 0.51 -14.95 -6.33
CA VAL A 34 -0.45 -16.02 -6.56
C VAL A 34 -1.41 -16.00 -5.39
N ALA A 35 -2.65 -15.61 -5.62
CA ALA A 35 -3.63 -15.40 -4.58
C ALA A 35 -4.76 -16.43 -4.65
N ASN A 36 -5.26 -16.86 -3.49
CA ASN A 36 -6.58 -17.47 -3.46
C ASN A 36 -7.66 -16.42 -3.73
N ALA A 37 -8.72 -16.80 -4.42
CA ALA A 37 -9.86 -15.92 -4.68
C ALA A 37 -10.48 -15.32 -3.39
N ASP A 38 -10.41 -16.05 -2.26
CA ASP A 38 -10.88 -15.60 -0.94
C ASP A 38 -9.93 -14.62 -0.22
N LEU A 39 -8.83 -14.20 -0.87
CA LEU A 39 -7.84 -13.31 -0.25
C LEU A 39 -8.49 -12.00 0.19
N ASN A 40 -8.39 -11.75 1.48
CA ASN A 40 -8.74 -10.51 2.12
C ASN A 40 -7.45 -9.73 2.44
N ALA A 41 -7.25 -8.60 1.77
CA ALA A 41 -6.01 -7.83 1.91
C ALA A 41 -6.28 -6.32 1.95
N GLY A 42 -5.44 -5.61 2.69
CA GLY A 42 -5.52 -4.16 2.74
C GLY A 42 -4.66 -3.50 3.82
N LEU A 43 -4.53 -2.19 3.71
CA LEU A 43 -3.82 -1.32 4.64
C LEU A 43 -4.81 -0.80 5.69
N VAL A 44 -4.71 -1.29 6.91
CA VAL A 44 -5.71 -1.09 7.99
C VAL A 44 -5.12 -0.40 9.22
N GLU A 45 -3.86 0.01 9.16
CA GLU A 45 -3.08 0.55 10.27
C GLU A 45 -3.72 1.79 10.89
N LEU A 46 -4.49 2.56 10.10
CA LEU A 46 -5.17 3.75 10.62
C LEU A 46 -6.22 3.40 11.68
N GLY A 47 -6.78 2.20 11.63
CA GLY A 47 -7.70 1.68 12.63
C GLY A 47 -7.07 1.61 14.02
N ILE A 48 -5.75 1.43 14.10
CA ILE A 48 -4.99 1.38 15.35
C ILE A 48 -4.21 2.67 15.63
N GLY A 49 -4.44 3.73 14.84
CA GLY A 49 -3.78 5.02 15.03
C GLY A 49 -2.47 5.22 14.26
N LEU A 50 -2.12 4.31 13.35
CA LEU A 50 -0.86 4.35 12.60
C LEU A 50 -1.09 4.47 11.09
N VAL A 51 -0.03 4.66 10.33
CA VAL A 51 -0.04 4.52 8.87
C VAL A 51 0.77 3.28 8.48
N PRO A 52 0.64 2.75 7.25
CA PRO A 52 1.58 1.77 6.72
C PRO A 52 3.00 2.33 6.79
N GLY A 53 3.94 1.53 7.27
CA GLY A 53 5.30 2.00 7.61
C GLY A 53 6.43 1.20 6.97
N TRP A 54 6.11 0.19 6.16
CA TRP A 54 7.11 -0.63 5.47
C TRP A 54 7.11 -0.38 3.95
N GLY A 55 6.66 0.78 3.49
CA GLY A 55 6.62 1.17 2.09
C GLY A 55 5.22 1.17 1.50
N GLY A 56 4.17 0.93 2.28
CA GLY A 56 2.78 0.94 1.82
C GLY A 56 2.35 2.30 1.26
N ILE A 57 2.71 3.41 1.92
CA ILE A 57 2.42 4.75 1.40
C ILE A 57 3.25 4.98 0.14
N THR A 58 4.54 4.63 0.18
CA THR A 58 5.44 4.76 -0.97
C THR A 58 4.88 4.03 -2.21
N GLU A 59 4.46 2.78 -2.06
CA GLU A 59 3.84 2.00 -3.15
C GLU A 59 2.55 2.61 -3.66
N MET A 60 1.70 3.14 -2.77
CA MET A 60 0.47 3.82 -3.17
C MET A 60 0.75 5.05 -4.05
N PHE A 61 1.81 5.80 -3.76
CA PHE A 61 2.24 6.91 -4.60
C PHE A 61 2.89 6.43 -5.91
N VAL A 62 3.82 5.48 -5.86
CA VAL A 62 4.49 4.92 -7.05
C VAL A 62 3.48 4.33 -8.05
N ARG A 63 2.52 3.54 -7.55
CA ARG A 63 1.52 2.85 -8.37
C ARG A 63 0.49 3.79 -8.98
N SER A 64 0.38 5.02 -8.48
CA SER A 64 -0.44 6.05 -9.13
C SER A 64 0.11 6.41 -10.51
N LYS A 65 1.43 6.27 -10.73
CA LYS A 65 2.13 6.66 -11.97
C LYS A 65 1.79 8.11 -12.40
N GLY A 66 1.57 9.01 -11.43
CA GLY A 66 1.17 10.40 -11.67
C GLY A 66 -0.30 10.60 -12.07
N ASP A 67 -1.09 9.53 -12.16
CA ASP A 67 -2.52 9.60 -12.44
C ASP A 67 -3.30 10.06 -11.18
N LYS A 68 -4.08 11.14 -11.34
CA LYS A 68 -4.86 11.75 -10.27
C LYS A 68 -5.88 10.79 -9.67
N ALA A 69 -6.65 10.09 -10.50
CA ALA A 69 -7.72 9.21 -10.03
C ALA A 69 -7.16 8.00 -9.27
N LYS A 70 -6.04 7.42 -9.76
CA LYS A 70 -5.34 6.34 -9.05
C LYS A 70 -4.76 6.82 -7.74
N LEU A 71 -4.15 8.00 -7.69
CA LEU A 71 -3.60 8.55 -6.45
C LEU A 71 -4.69 8.75 -5.41
N ILE A 72 -5.81 9.38 -5.79
CA ILE A 72 -6.96 9.58 -4.89
C ILE A 72 -7.43 8.22 -4.34
N ARG A 73 -7.64 7.24 -5.22
CA ARG A 73 -8.05 5.88 -4.80
C ARG A 73 -7.05 5.26 -3.82
N ASN A 74 -5.75 5.34 -4.13
CA ASN A 74 -4.71 4.75 -3.31
C ASN A 74 -4.61 5.43 -1.92
N ILE A 75 -4.78 6.76 -1.87
CA ILE A 75 -4.88 7.51 -0.60
C ILE A 75 -6.13 7.09 0.18
N LYS A 76 -7.27 6.96 -0.49
CA LYS A 76 -8.51 6.46 0.13
C LYS A 76 -8.34 5.06 0.69
N ASN A 77 -7.60 4.16 0.03
CA ASN A 77 -7.33 2.83 0.58
C ASN A 77 -6.68 2.89 1.97
N ILE A 78 -5.80 3.86 2.22
CA ILE A 78 -5.15 4.07 3.52
C ILE A 78 -6.10 4.76 4.50
N LEU A 79 -6.72 5.87 4.08
CA LEU A 79 -7.55 6.70 4.96
C LEU A 79 -8.83 5.99 5.40
N GLU A 80 -9.49 5.28 4.49
CA GLU A 80 -10.72 4.54 4.73
C GLU A 80 -10.46 3.10 5.21
N GLN A 81 -9.18 2.71 5.37
CA GLN A 81 -8.78 1.37 5.80
C GLN A 81 -9.36 0.27 4.90
N ASN A 82 -9.29 0.50 3.58
CA ASN A 82 -9.96 -0.37 2.61
C ASN A 82 -9.38 -1.78 2.66
N LYS A 83 -10.24 -2.70 3.08
CA LYS A 83 -9.96 -4.12 3.18
C LYS A 83 -10.75 -4.85 2.11
N SER A 84 -10.10 -5.17 0.99
CA SER A 84 -10.73 -5.85 -0.13
C SER A 84 -11.23 -7.23 0.29
N SER A 85 -12.41 -7.62 -0.20
CA SER A 85 -13.08 -8.88 0.20
C SER A 85 -12.68 -10.10 -0.65
N SER A 86 -11.95 -9.88 -1.75
CA SER A 86 -11.45 -10.92 -2.64
C SER A 86 -10.15 -10.49 -3.32
N ALA A 87 -9.44 -11.45 -3.91
CA ALA A 87 -8.24 -11.16 -4.70
C ALA A 87 -8.51 -10.25 -5.91
N ASP A 88 -9.69 -10.37 -6.54
CA ASP A 88 -10.08 -9.51 -7.66
C ASP A 88 -10.27 -8.05 -7.23
N TYR A 89 -10.94 -7.83 -6.09
CA TYR A 89 -11.06 -6.49 -5.54
C TYR A 89 -9.71 -5.94 -5.09
N PHE A 90 -8.87 -6.77 -4.45
CA PHE A 90 -7.51 -6.36 -4.09
C PHE A 90 -6.70 -5.92 -5.32
N LYS A 91 -6.81 -6.69 -6.42
CA LYS A 91 -6.18 -6.35 -7.70
C LYS A 91 -6.64 -4.98 -8.22
N ALA A 92 -7.95 -4.74 -8.21
CA ALA A 92 -8.54 -3.51 -8.73
C ALA A 92 -8.22 -2.29 -7.84
N ASP A 93 -8.41 -2.43 -6.53
CA ASP A 93 -8.30 -1.36 -5.54
C ASP A 93 -6.85 -0.89 -5.39
N TYR A 94 -5.89 -1.82 -5.37
CA TYR A 94 -4.46 -1.54 -5.17
C TYR A 94 -3.66 -1.48 -6.47
N SER A 95 -4.32 -1.51 -7.63
CA SER A 95 -3.68 -1.42 -8.96
C SER A 95 -2.60 -2.50 -9.16
N ILE A 96 -2.89 -3.75 -8.78
CA ILE A 96 -1.94 -4.85 -8.91
C ILE A 96 -1.94 -5.37 -10.36
N GLU A 97 -0.82 -5.25 -11.05
CA GLU A 97 -0.68 -5.73 -12.42
C GLU A 97 -0.37 -7.24 -12.46
N ASN A 98 0.55 -7.70 -11.61
CA ASN A 98 1.10 -9.05 -11.61
C ASN A 98 0.46 -9.93 -10.51
N ILE A 99 -0.75 -10.41 -10.77
CA ILE A 99 -1.45 -11.33 -9.86
C ILE A 99 -2.17 -12.44 -10.65
N SER A 100 -1.94 -13.68 -10.22
CA SER A 100 -2.71 -14.87 -10.62
C SER A 100 -3.70 -15.20 -9.51
N ILE A 101 -4.96 -15.46 -9.86
CA ILE A 101 -6.02 -15.76 -8.89
C ILE A 101 -6.48 -17.19 -9.12
N ASN A 102 -6.45 -18.00 -8.05
CA ASN A 102 -6.86 -19.39 -8.09
C ASN A 102 -7.95 -19.67 -7.02
N MET A 103 -9.03 -20.33 -7.42
CA MET A 103 -10.13 -20.69 -6.52
C MET A 103 -9.73 -21.76 -5.51
N ASN A 104 -8.84 -22.68 -5.87
CA ASN A 104 -8.44 -23.77 -5.00
C ASN A 104 -7.31 -23.34 -4.05
N LYS A 105 -7.69 -23.14 -2.79
CA LYS A 105 -6.80 -22.69 -1.70
C LYS A 105 -5.68 -23.67 -1.34
N HIS A 106 -5.67 -24.88 -1.91
CA HIS A 106 -4.63 -25.89 -1.66
C HIS A 106 -3.49 -25.81 -2.68
N TYR A 107 -3.70 -25.19 -3.84
CA TYR A 107 -2.70 -25.14 -4.91
C TYR A 107 -1.92 -23.83 -5.00
N ILE A 108 -2.17 -22.87 -4.10
CA ILE A 108 -1.55 -21.53 -4.17
C ILE A 108 -0.02 -21.60 -4.11
N LEU A 109 0.53 -22.42 -3.21
CA LEU A 109 1.98 -22.61 -3.11
C LEU A 109 2.54 -23.36 -4.31
N ASP A 110 1.88 -24.44 -4.73
CA ASP A 110 2.33 -25.26 -5.86
C ASP A 110 2.34 -24.45 -7.17
N GLU A 111 1.31 -23.63 -7.39
CA GLU A 111 1.24 -22.74 -8.54
C GLU A 111 2.32 -21.64 -8.47
N ALA A 112 2.58 -21.07 -7.29
CA ALA A 112 3.67 -20.12 -7.11
C ALA A 112 5.04 -20.73 -7.42
N LEU A 113 5.28 -21.98 -7.02
CA LEU A 113 6.52 -22.72 -7.30
C LEU A 113 6.63 -23.14 -8.78
N ALA A 114 5.51 -23.43 -9.43
CA ALA A 114 5.45 -23.81 -10.83
C ALA A 114 5.48 -22.62 -11.81
N LEU A 115 5.37 -21.38 -11.30
CA LEU A 115 5.25 -20.17 -12.11
C LEU A 115 6.51 -19.95 -12.95
N LYS A 116 6.34 -19.98 -14.28
CA LYS A 116 7.44 -19.73 -15.24
C LYS A 116 7.46 -18.26 -15.62
N LEU A 117 8.24 -17.48 -14.88
CA LEU A 117 8.48 -16.07 -15.21
C LEU A 117 9.74 -15.93 -16.09
N PRO A 118 9.75 -14.98 -17.04
CA PRO A 118 10.98 -14.64 -17.75
C PRO A 118 12.03 -14.12 -16.76
N LYS A 119 13.31 -14.06 -17.16
CA LYS A 119 14.36 -13.47 -16.31
C LYS A 119 13.91 -12.09 -15.82
N LYS A 120 13.98 -11.87 -14.50
CA LYS A 120 13.55 -10.62 -13.89
C LYS A 120 14.35 -9.46 -14.46
N ILE A 121 13.65 -8.50 -15.04
CA ILE A 121 14.20 -7.19 -15.33
C ILE A 121 13.98 -6.39 -14.04
N VAL A 122 15.06 -6.17 -13.30
CA VAL A 122 14.99 -5.36 -12.08
C VAL A 122 14.57 -3.95 -12.49
N PRO A 123 13.46 -3.41 -11.97
CA PRO A 123 13.06 -2.06 -12.31
C PRO A 123 14.17 -1.10 -11.89
N THR A 124 14.47 -0.11 -12.71
CA THR A 124 15.35 0.98 -12.31
C THR A 124 14.54 1.95 -11.45
N PRO A 125 15.01 2.37 -10.26
CA PRO A 125 14.38 3.44 -9.51
C PRO A 125 14.21 4.66 -10.41
N SER A 126 12.96 4.98 -10.73
CA SER A 126 12.59 6.11 -11.59
C SER A 126 12.01 7.23 -10.76
N LYS A 127 12.13 8.46 -11.26
CA LYS A 127 11.40 9.59 -10.69
C LYS A 127 9.90 9.33 -10.70
N ILE A 128 9.25 9.66 -9.59
CA ILE A 128 7.81 9.56 -9.39
C ILE A 128 7.25 10.95 -9.61
N ILE A 129 6.38 11.08 -10.62
CA ILE A 129 5.69 12.33 -10.91
C ILE A 129 4.52 12.46 -9.93
N LEU A 130 4.45 13.58 -9.23
CA LEU A 130 3.36 13.88 -8.31
C LEU A 130 2.36 14.81 -9.01
N PRO A 131 1.08 14.43 -9.11
CA PRO A 131 0.09 15.30 -9.73
C PRO A 131 -0.19 16.50 -8.83
N LYS A 132 -0.33 17.68 -9.43
CA LYS A 132 -0.86 18.86 -8.73
C LYS A 132 -2.36 18.67 -8.49
N ILE A 133 -2.72 18.46 -7.25
CA ILE A 133 -4.08 18.20 -6.80
C ILE A 133 -4.29 18.75 -5.39
N ASN A 134 -5.50 19.25 -5.12
CA ASN A 134 -5.94 19.58 -3.77
C ASN A 134 -6.82 18.44 -3.24
N LEU A 135 -6.25 17.59 -2.39
CA LEU A 135 -6.91 16.39 -1.89
C LEU A 135 -8.20 16.71 -1.11
N ALA A 136 -8.26 17.83 -0.40
CA ALA A 136 -9.43 18.23 0.39
C ALA A 136 -10.65 18.62 -0.47
N GLN A 137 -10.43 18.97 -1.75
CA GLN A 137 -11.51 19.25 -2.71
C GLN A 137 -12.00 17.99 -3.42
N GLU A 138 -11.13 16.98 -3.52
CA GLU A 138 -11.34 15.78 -4.35
C GLU A 138 -11.83 14.58 -3.54
N ILE A 139 -11.60 14.61 -2.22
CA ILE A 139 -12.03 13.59 -1.28
C ILE A 139 -13.10 14.21 -0.36
N ASP A 140 -14.25 13.55 -0.25
CA ASP A 140 -15.28 13.92 0.73
C ASP A 140 -14.78 13.59 2.16
N THR A 141 -14.35 14.62 2.88
CA THR A 141 -13.81 14.52 4.24
C THR A 141 -14.88 14.69 5.32
N SER A 142 -16.17 14.83 4.97
CA SER A 142 -17.24 15.10 5.92
C SER A 142 -17.38 14.06 7.04
N LYS A 143 -16.95 12.82 6.77
CA LYS A 143 -16.98 11.69 7.71
C LYS A 143 -15.64 11.38 8.36
N TYR A 144 -14.59 12.13 8.04
CA TYR A 144 -13.24 11.84 8.52
C TYR A 144 -13.04 12.34 9.95
N ASP A 145 -12.42 11.49 10.76
CA ASP A 145 -11.99 11.86 12.11
C ASP A 145 -10.73 12.76 12.10
N ASP A 146 -10.33 13.26 13.27
CA ASP A 146 -9.14 14.12 13.42
C ASP A 146 -7.87 13.44 12.87
N LEU A 147 -7.75 12.13 13.03
CA LEU A 147 -6.57 11.36 12.61
C LEU A 147 -6.52 11.25 11.09
N GLN A 148 -7.64 10.90 10.45
CA GLN A 148 -7.77 10.85 9.00
C GLN A 148 -7.48 12.22 8.37
N ASN A 149 -8.00 13.30 8.94
CA ASN A 149 -7.72 14.66 8.47
C ASN A 149 -6.24 15.06 8.66
N LYS A 150 -5.62 14.67 9.78
CA LYS A 150 -4.18 14.87 10.02
C LYS A 150 -3.34 14.14 8.98
N VAL A 151 -3.61 12.86 8.71
CA VAL A 151 -2.89 12.07 7.70
C VAL A 151 -3.11 12.61 6.29
N LEU A 152 -4.34 13.03 5.96
CA LEU A 152 -4.66 13.67 4.69
C LEU A 152 -3.84 14.95 4.47
N SER A 153 -3.69 15.77 5.52
CA SER A 153 -2.85 16.97 5.47
C SER A 153 -1.37 16.65 5.26
N GLU A 154 -0.84 15.58 5.86
CA GLU A 154 0.53 15.14 5.61
C GLU A 154 0.72 14.66 4.16
N PHE A 155 -0.26 13.96 3.58
CA PHE A 155 -0.22 13.59 2.17
C PHE A 155 -0.29 14.81 1.26
N GLN A 156 -1.10 15.82 1.58
CA GLN A 156 -1.11 17.09 0.85
C GLN A 156 0.26 17.79 0.92
N ASN A 157 0.90 17.81 2.08
CA ASN A 157 2.23 18.39 2.26
C ASN A 157 3.29 17.72 1.37
N ILE A 158 3.18 16.41 1.13
CA ILE A 158 4.08 15.69 0.20
C ILE A 158 3.87 16.20 -1.23
N LEU A 159 2.60 16.35 -1.65
CA LEU A 159 2.23 16.80 -2.99
C LEU A 159 2.59 18.27 -3.26
N ASP A 160 2.50 19.13 -2.25
CA ASP A 160 2.77 20.56 -2.39
C ASP A 160 4.27 20.87 -2.46
N LYS A 161 5.12 20.05 -1.81
CA LYS A 161 6.56 20.27 -1.75
C LYS A 161 7.29 19.92 -3.04
N HIS A 162 6.77 18.94 -3.78
CA HIS A 162 7.51 18.29 -4.85
C HIS A 162 6.63 18.11 -6.10
N ASN A 163 7.14 18.51 -7.26
CA ASN A 163 6.53 18.11 -8.53
C ASN A 163 6.94 16.69 -8.93
N GLU A 164 8.12 16.27 -8.49
CA GLU A 164 8.72 14.96 -8.72
C GLU A 164 9.44 14.53 -7.44
N THR A 165 9.41 13.24 -7.12
CA THR A 165 10.13 12.65 -5.98
C THR A 165 10.72 11.30 -6.37
N ASN A 166 11.28 10.56 -5.42
CA ASN A 166 11.75 9.19 -5.58
C ASN A 166 11.28 8.33 -4.39
N GLU A 167 11.47 7.02 -4.47
CA GLU A 167 11.00 6.10 -3.43
C GLU A 167 11.73 6.29 -2.10
N GLU A 168 13.01 6.68 -2.10
CA GLU A 168 13.78 6.88 -0.87
C GLU A 168 13.23 8.08 -0.09
N GLU A 169 12.96 9.21 -0.76
CA GLU A 169 12.32 10.38 -0.17
C GLU A 169 10.91 10.08 0.36
N LEU A 170 10.10 9.35 -0.41
CA LEU A 170 8.77 8.94 0.04
C LEU A 170 8.84 8.05 1.28
N MET A 171 9.80 7.12 1.34
CA MET A 171 10.02 6.31 2.53
C MET A 171 10.46 7.13 3.74
N GLU A 172 11.24 8.19 3.53
CA GLU A 172 11.58 9.12 4.62
C GLU A 172 10.35 9.86 5.15
N TYR A 173 9.47 10.33 4.26
CA TYR A 173 8.20 10.93 4.67
C TYR A 173 7.30 9.94 5.39
N GLU A 174 7.15 8.73 4.84
CA GLU A 174 6.37 7.65 5.44
C GLU A 174 6.88 7.35 6.86
N ARG A 175 8.20 7.15 7.02
CA ARG A 175 8.83 6.91 8.32
C ARG A 175 8.58 8.08 9.28
N LYS A 176 8.66 9.32 8.81
CA LYS A 176 8.38 10.50 9.63
C LYS A 176 6.94 10.51 10.12
N ILE A 177 5.97 10.34 9.22
CA ILE A 177 4.54 10.31 9.56
C ILE A 177 4.28 9.19 10.57
N PHE A 178 4.80 7.98 10.29
CA PHE A 178 4.67 6.83 11.18
C PHE A 178 5.20 7.12 12.59
N LEU A 179 6.42 7.66 12.71
CA LEU A 179 7.04 7.94 14.01
C LEU A 179 6.31 9.05 14.77
N GLU A 180 5.78 10.06 14.09
CA GLU A 180 4.99 11.12 14.73
C GLU A 180 3.64 10.59 15.25
N LEU A 181 2.98 9.70 14.50
CA LEU A 181 1.75 9.05 14.96
C LEU A 181 2.02 8.04 16.08
N ALA A 182 3.14 7.31 16.04
CA ALA A 182 3.49 6.33 17.08
C ALA A 182 3.74 6.98 18.46
N LYS A 183 4.12 8.27 18.49
CA LYS A 183 4.29 9.05 19.72
C LYS A 183 2.98 9.67 20.22
N ASP A 184 1.93 9.69 19.41
CA ASP A 184 0.67 10.34 19.73
C ASP A 184 -0.02 9.60 20.89
N PRO A 185 -0.34 10.26 22.02
CA PRO A 185 -1.03 9.63 23.13
C PRO A 185 -2.34 8.93 22.71
N LYS A 186 -3.10 9.50 21.77
CA LYS A 186 -4.34 8.88 21.26
C LYS A 186 -4.05 7.55 20.55
N THR A 187 -2.95 7.46 19.81
CA THR A 187 -2.51 6.22 19.16
C THR A 187 -2.07 5.19 20.18
N ILE A 188 -1.34 5.60 21.22
CA ILE A 188 -0.92 4.71 22.31
C ILE A 188 -2.14 4.14 23.04
N GLU A 189 -3.18 4.95 23.28
CA GLU A 189 -4.44 4.49 23.87
C GLU A 189 -5.17 3.49 22.98
N LYS A 190 -5.29 3.76 21.66
CA LYS A 190 -5.88 2.81 20.70
C LYS A 190 -5.15 1.47 20.69
N LEU A 191 -3.81 1.49 20.70
CA LEU A 191 -3.00 0.26 20.73
C LEU A 191 -3.22 -0.55 22.01
N LYS A 192 -3.30 0.11 23.16
CA LYS A 192 -3.58 -0.55 24.45
C LYS A 192 -4.98 -1.19 24.53
N ALA A 193 -5.94 -0.73 23.74
CA ALA A 193 -7.29 -1.31 23.74
C ALA A 193 -7.37 -2.65 22.98
N ILE A 194 -6.34 -3.01 22.20
CA ILE A 194 -6.33 -4.18 21.31
C ILE A 194 -5.48 -5.32 21.87
N ILE A 195 -4.51 -5.01 22.74
CA ILE A 195 -3.57 -5.95 23.37
C ILE A 195 -4.02 -6.23 24.80
#